data_AF-A0A1V1P6M5-F1
#
_entry.id   AF-A0A1V1P6M5-F1
#
_cell.length_a   1.000
_cell.length_b   1.000
_cell.length_c   1.000
_cell.angle_alpha   90.00
_cell.angle_beta   90.00
_cell.angle_gamma   90.00
#
_symmetry.space_group_name_H-M   'P 1'
#
loop_
_entity.id
_entity.type
_entity.pdbx_description
1 polymer ?
#
loop_
_entity_poly.entity_id
_entity_poly.type
_entity_poly.pdbx_seq_one_letter_code
_entity_poly.pdbx_strand_id
1 'polypeptide(L)'
;MIGLKLLNENSWNEQYELTLSLHIEGCESAYLTGDFDTMERISAIVLSHATSEVEKTRIYVVKILAYTAQNKPLDAAQVAISSVNRLGIKLSQKTNKLKILHSLIKTKICLKGKDIQNIAQGPVMNDPMLIAANKILSIAGASVYQSLPELYAMIVFQRVRMSVKYGNSAASS
;
A
#
# COMPACT_ATOMS: atom_id res chain seq x y z
N MET A 1 -1.31 24.75 -2.81
CA MET A 1 0.18 24.70 -2.93
C MET A 1 0.94 25.89 -2.33
N ILE A 2 0.31 26.89 -1.68
CA ILE A 2 1.04 28.04 -1.11
C ILE A 2 2.06 27.60 -0.05
N GLY A 3 1.72 26.64 0.82
CA GLY A 3 2.62 26.12 1.86
C GLY A 3 3.94 25.56 1.33
N LEU A 4 3.94 24.89 0.17
CA LEU A 4 5.17 24.37 -0.45
C LEU A 4 6.11 25.49 -0.95
N LYS A 5 5.54 26.63 -1.36
CA LYS A 5 6.34 27.78 -1.82
C LYS A 5 7.01 28.54 -0.67
N LEU A 6 6.59 28.28 0.58
CA LEU A 6 7.13 28.90 1.78
C LEU A 6 8.24 28.07 2.43
N LEU A 7 8.50 26.86 1.93
CA LEU A 7 9.59 26.01 2.40
C LEU A 7 10.93 26.53 1.86
N ASN A 8 11.93 26.56 2.73
CA ASN A 8 13.31 26.85 2.36
C ASN A 8 14.05 25.53 1.99
N GLU A 9 15.25 25.63 1.42
CA GLU A 9 16.03 24.46 0.99
C GLU A 9 16.38 23.52 2.16
N ASN A 10 16.55 24.08 3.36
CA ASN A 10 16.89 23.33 4.58
C ASN A 10 15.67 22.73 5.31
N SER A 11 14.45 22.92 4.81
CA SER A 11 13.23 22.57 5.56
C SER A 11 13.13 21.06 5.84
N TRP A 12 13.69 20.22 4.97
CA TRP A 12 13.80 18.78 5.20
C TRP A 12 14.65 18.41 6.42
N ASN A 13 15.61 19.25 6.81
CA ASN A 13 16.46 19.04 7.98
C ASN A 13 15.91 19.76 9.22
N GLU A 14 15.46 21.00 9.06
CA GLU A 14 15.03 21.86 10.18
C GLU A 14 13.59 21.59 10.63
N GLN A 15 12.73 21.17 9.71
CA GLN A 15 11.28 21.05 9.88
C GLN A 15 10.75 19.80 9.16
N TYR A 16 11.43 18.66 9.34
CA TYR A 16 11.17 17.43 8.60
C TYR A 16 9.68 17.04 8.56
N GLU A 17 9.02 16.93 9.72
CA GLU A 17 7.62 16.49 9.82
C GLU A 17 6.64 17.41 9.08
N LEU A 18 6.83 18.73 9.22
CA LEU A 18 6.02 19.73 8.53
C LEU A 18 6.27 19.67 7.03
N THR A 19 7.53 19.57 6.63
CA THR A 19 7.96 19.49 5.23
C THR A 19 7.39 18.25 4.56
N LEU A 20 7.52 17.09 5.20
CA LEU A 20 6.96 15.82 4.74
C LEU A 20 5.45 15.93 4.58
N SER A 21 4.76 16.43 5.61
CA SER A 21 3.30 16.59 5.59
C SER A 21 2.84 17.50 4.44
N LEU A 22 3.45 18.68 4.28
CA LEU A 22 3.10 19.62 3.20
C LEU A 22 3.30 19.03 1.80
N HIS A 23 4.38 18.27 1.59
CA HIS A 23 4.59 17.58 0.31
C HIS A 23 3.57 16.48 0.08
N ILE A 24 3.23 15.69 1.11
CA ILE A 24 2.19 14.65 0.96
C ILE A 24 0.83 15.28 0.65
N GLU A 25 0.40 16.30 1.40
CA GLU A 25 -0.86 17.01 1.15
C GLU A 25 -0.86 17.67 -0.24
N GLY A 26 0.28 18.23 -0.67
CA GLY A 26 0.45 18.78 -2.02
C GLY A 26 0.30 17.73 -3.12
N CYS A 27 0.87 16.54 -2.91
CA CYS A 27 0.75 15.39 -3.80
C CYS A 27 -0.70 14.90 -3.91
N GLU A 28 -1.38 14.74 -2.78
CA GLU A 28 -2.79 14.34 -2.70
C GLU A 28 -3.70 15.37 -3.38
N SER A 29 -3.48 16.66 -3.12
CA SER A 29 -4.22 17.74 -3.77
C SER A 29 -4.03 17.72 -5.29
N ALA A 30 -2.81 17.53 -5.79
CA ALA A 30 -2.54 17.48 -7.22
C ALA A 30 -3.24 16.28 -7.89
N TYR A 31 -3.23 15.11 -7.24
CA TYR A 31 -4.01 13.95 -7.67
C TYR A 31 -5.50 14.26 -7.76
N LEU A 32 -6.08 14.85 -6.70
CA LEU A 32 -7.52 15.13 -6.64
C LEU A 32 -7.97 16.16 -7.69
N THR A 33 -7.08 17.06 -8.11
CA THR A 33 -7.35 18.02 -9.18
C THR A 33 -7.00 17.50 -10.57
N GLY A 34 -6.51 16.26 -10.70
CA GLY A 34 -6.09 15.66 -11.97
C GLY A 34 -4.77 16.19 -12.53
N ASP A 35 -4.00 16.95 -11.74
CA ASP A 35 -2.65 17.41 -12.11
C ASP A 35 -1.63 16.29 -11.81
N PHE A 36 -1.64 15.27 -12.67
CA PHE A 36 -0.81 14.08 -12.50
C PHE A 36 0.69 14.36 -12.65
N ASP A 37 1.08 15.35 -13.46
CA ASP A 37 2.49 15.71 -13.63
C ASP A 37 3.07 16.34 -12.36
N THR A 38 2.33 17.27 -11.73
CA THR A 38 2.73 17.82 -10.43
C THR A 38 2.72 16.74 -9.35
N MET A 39 1.72 15.86 -9.33
CA MET A 39 1.65 14.73 -8.41
C MET A 39 2.89 13.84 -8.54
N GLU A 40 3.27 13.44 -9.76
CA GLU A 40 4.46 12.62 -10.01
C GLU A 40 5.74 13.30 -9.50
N ARG A 41 5.92 14.59 -9.81
CA ARG A 41 7.09 15.36 -9.35
C ARG A 41 7.17 15.44 -7.82
N ILE A 42 6.07 15.78 -7.15
CA ILE A 42 6.03 15.86 -5.68
C ILE A 42 6.24 14.47 -5.07
N SER A 43 5.63 13.43 -5.67
CA SER A 43 5.80 12.05 -5.23
C SER A 43 7.27 11.62 -5.22
N ALA A 44 8.03 11.99 -6.24
CA ALA A 44 9.45 11.66 -6.34
C ALA A 44 10.28 12.31 -5.22
N ILE A 45 9.99 13.59 -4.89
CA ILE A 45 10.65 14.31 -3.79
C ILE A 45 10.37 13.62 -2.45
N VAL A 46 9.11 13.29 -2.16
CA VAL A 46 8.79 12.61 -0.90
C VAL A 46 9.45 11.23 -0.82
N LEU A 47 9.44 10.46 -1.92
CA LEU A 47 10.06 9.13 -1.95
C LEU A 47 11.59 9.17 -1.75
N SER A 48 12.26 10.26 -2.13
CA SER A 48 13.70 10.44 -1.92
C SER A 48 14.05 10.94 -0.53
N HIS A 49 13.19 11.73 0.12
CA HIS A 49 13.46 12.32 1.43
C HIS A 49 12.88 11.54 2.62
N ALA A 50 11.79 10.80 2.44
CA ALA A 50 11.17 10.03 3.52
C ALA A 50 12.13 8.96 4.06
N THR A 51 12.30 8.95 5.38
CA THR A 51 13.30 8.11 6.07
C THR A 51 12.87 6.66 6.27
N SER A 52 11.58 6.37 6.18
CA SER A 52 10.99 5.04 6.38
C SER A 52 10.01 4.66 5.26
N GLU A 53 9.80 3.36 5.08
CA GLU A 53 8.81 2.86 4.11
C GLU A 53 7.36 3.10 4.58
N VAL A 54 7.15 3.25 5.90
CA VAL A 54 5.84 3.60 6.46
C VAL A 54 5.45 5.01 6.02
N GLU A 55 6.34 6.00 6.12
CA GLU A 55 6.08 7.37 5.67
C GLU A 55 5.77 7.44 4.16
N LYS A 56 6.47 6.64 3.36
CA LYS A 56 6.24 6.57 1.90
C LYS A 56 4.88 5.97 1.51
N THR A 57 4.18 5.34 2.44
CA THR A 57 2.92 4.62 2.16
C THR A 57 1.84 5.53 1.60
N ARG A 58 1.69 6.75 2.11
CA ARG A 58 0.70 7.71 1.58
C ARG A 58 0.98 8.02 0.11
N ILE A 59 2.24 8.20 -0.26
CA ILE A 59 2.64 8.45 -1.64
C ILE A 59 2.37 7.24 -2.54
N TYR A 60 2.71 6.03 -2.08
CA TYR A 60 2.38 4.82 -2.86
C TYR A 60 0.87 4.69 -3.10
N VAL A 61 0.05 4.99 -2.09
CA VAL A 61 -1.41 5.02 -2.20
C VAL A 61 -1.88 6.03 -3.26
N VAL A 62 -1.37 7.27 -3.22
CA VAL A 62 -1.73 8.30 -4.21
C VAL A 62 -1.36 7.86 -5.61
N LYS A 63 -0.17 7.29 -5.81
CA LYS A 63 0.27 6.80 -7.13
C LYS A 63 -0.64 5.68 -7.64
N ILE A 64 -1.02 4.72 -6.79
CA ILE A 64 -1.93 3.62 -7.16
C ILE A 64 -3.29 4.18 -7.61
N LEU A 65 -3.84 5.13 -6.84
CA LEU A 65 -5.10 5.79 -7.17
C LEU A 65 -5.00 6.60 -8.47
N ALA A 66 -3.94 7.37 -8.66
CA ALA A 66 -3.70 8.15 -9.87
C ALA A 66 -3.58 7.29 -11.13
N TYR A 67 -2.82 6.19 -11.07
CA TYR A 67 -2.72 5.25 -12.18
C TYR A 67 -4.07 4.58 -12.47
N THR A 68 -4.83 4.25 -11.43
CA THR A 68 -6.17 3.69 -11.60
C THR A 68 -7.13 4.69 -12.26
N ALA A 69 -7.11 5.96 -11.83
CA ALA A 69 -7.91 7.04 -12.42
C ALA A 69 -7.54 7.31 -13.89
N GLN A 70 -6.28 7.11 -14.27
CA GLN A 70 -5.79 7.21 -15.64
C GLN A 70 -6.04 5.94 -16.49
N ASN A 71 -6.79 4.96 -15.99
CA ASN A 71 -7.01 3.67 -16.64
C ASN A 71 -5.70 2.92 -16.97
N LYS A 72 -4.72 3.01 -16.06
CA LYS A 72 -3.41 2.35 -16.10
C LYS A 72 -3.30 1.28 -14.98
N PRO A 73 -4.13 0.22 -15.00
CA PRO A 73 -4.22 -0.73 -13.89
C PRO A 73 -2.94 -1.55 -13.68
N LEU A 74 -2.17 -1.79 -14.74
CA LEU A 74 -0.89 -2.51 -14.64
C LEU A 74 0.16 -1.68 -13.89
N ASP A 75 0.27 -0.38 -14.17
CA ASP A 75 1.17 0.52 -13.46
C ASP A 75 0.79 0.64 -11.98
N ALA A 76 -0.51 0.78 -11.69
CA ALA A 76 -1.04 0.73 -10.33
C ALA A 76 -0.65 -0.57 -9.61
N ALA A 77 -0.78 -1.72 -10.27
CA ALA A 77 -0.39 -3.01 -9.71
C ALA A 77 1.13 -3.11 -9.46
N GLN A 78 1.98 -2.57 -10.34
CA GLN A 78 3.43 -2.57 -10.16
C GLN A 78 3.87 -1.69 -8.97
N VAL A 79 3.25 -0.51 -8.79
CA VAL A 79 3.48 0.32 -7.60
C VAL A 79 3.07 -0.44 -6.34
N ALA A 80 1.91 -1.10 -6.35
CA ALA A 80 1.46 -1.91 -5.21
C ALA A 80 2.42 -3.05 -4.88
N ILE A 81 2.86 -3.84 -5.88
CA ILE A 81 3.80 -4.95 -5.68
C ILE A 81 5.14 -4.46 -5.11
N SER A 82 5.70 -3.40 -5.71
CA SER A 82 7.01 -2.89 -5.29
C SER A 82 6.97 -2.29 -3.88
N SER A 83 5.91 -1.55 -3.53
CA SER A 83 5.76 -0.95 -2.21
C SER A 83 5.52 -2.00 -1.11
N VAL A 84 4.66 -3.00 -1.32
CA VAL A 84 4.43 -4.03 -0.27
C VAL A 84 5.65 -4.93 -0.07
N ASN A 85 6.46 -5.14 -1.11
CA ASN A 85 7.74 -5.85 -0.98
C ASN A 85 8.72 -5.10 -0.07
N ARG A 86 8.77 -3.77 -0.17
CA ARG A 86 9.56 -2.92 0.74
C ARG A 86 9.02 -2.95 2.17
N LEU A 87 7.71 -3.13 2.32
CA LEU A 87 7.02 -3.33 3.60
C LEU A 87 7.11 -4.77 4.15
N GLY A 88 7.93 -5.64 3.54
CA GLY A 88 8.18 -7.00 4.01
C GLY A 88 7.18 -8.06 3.50
N ILE A 89 6.17 -7.69 2.71
CA ILE A 89 5.22 -8.63 2.11
C ILE A 89 5.71 -9.06 0.74
N LYS A 90 6.25 -10.27 0.66
CA LYS A 90 6.77 -10.84 -0.59
C LYS A 90 5.65 -11.17 -1.59
N LEU A 91 5.50 -10.33 -2.61
CA LEU A 91 4.67 -10.58 -3.79
C LEU A 91 5.49 -10.52 -5.07
N SER A 92 5.16 -11.41 -6.00
CA SER A 92 5.80 -11.46 -7.33
C SER A 92 4.73 -11.35 -8.40
N GLN A 93 4.93 -10.45 -9.36
CA GLN A 93 4.06 -10.32 -10.52
C GLN A 93 3.90 -11.64 -11.28
N LYS A 94 4.98 -12.43 -11.39
CA LYS A 94 4.96 -13.75 -12.04
C LYS A 94 4.44 -14.81 -11.07
N THR A 95 3.12 -15.03 -11.15
CA THR A 95 2.43 -16.11 -10.45
C THR A 95 2.07 -17.23 -11.43
N ASN A 96 2.10 -18.48 -10.94
CA ASN A 96 1.65 -19.65 -11.71
C ASN A 96 0.74 -20.52 -10.83
N LYS A 97 0.03 -21.47 -11.43
CA LYS A 97 -0.94 -22.33 -10.73
C LYS A 97 -0.34 -23.06 -9.52
N LEU A 98 0.92 -23.48 -9.60
CA LEU A 98 1.61 -24.16 -8.50
C LEU A 98 1.85 -23.23 -7.30
N LYS A 99 2.28 -21.98 -7.53
CA LYS A 99 2.43 -20.97 -6.48
C LYS A 99 1.08 -20.63 -5.82
N ILE A 100 0.02 -20.53 -6.63
CA ILE A 100 -1.35 -20.29 -6.13
C ILE A 100 -1.79 -21.44 -5.23
N LEU A 101 -1.63 -22.68 -5.70
CA LEU A 101 -2.00 -23.87 -4.93
C LEU A 101 -1.21 -23.96 -3.62
N HIS A 102 0.10 -23.70 -3.65
CA HIS A 102 0.92 -23.66 -2.45
C HIS A 102 0.46 -22.58 -1.46
N SER A 103 0.14 -21.38 -1.95
CA SER A 103 -0.39 -20.29 -1.12
C SER A 103 -1.75 -20.64 -0.51
N LEU A 104 -2.63 -21.30 -1.28
CA LEU A 104 -3.92 -21.79 -0.81
C LEU A 104 -3.76 -22.84 0.30
N ILE A 105 -2.88 -23.83 0.13
CA ILE A 105 -2.59 -24.85 1.14
C ILE A 105 -2.07 -24.19 2.42
N LYS A 106 -1.13 -23.25 2.30
CA LYS A 106 -0.60 -22.49 3.45
C LYS A 106 -1.70 -21.73 4.18
N THR A 107 -2.64 -21.11 3.44
CA THR A 107 -3.78 -20.42 4.04
C THR A 107 -4.73 -21.39 4.74
N LYS A 108 -5.05 -22.54 4.14
CA LYS A 108 -5.88 -23.57 4.79
C LYS A 108 -5.25 -24.08 6.09
N ILE A 109 -3.94 -24.30 6.11
CA ILE A 109 -3.22 -24.70 7.33
C ILE A 109 -3.31 -23.59 8.39
N CYS A 110 -3.13 -22.32 7.99
CA CYS A 110 -3.23 -21.17 8.91
C CYS A 110 -4.63 -21.04 9.53
N LEU A 111 -5.68 -21.38 8.78
CA LEU A 111 -7.07 -21.34 9.23
C LEU A 111 -7.49 -22.58 10.03
N LYS A 112 -6.69 -23.67 10.02
CA LYS A 112 -7.08 -24.93 10.64
C LYS A 112 -7.29 -24.74 12.15
N GLY A 113 -8.49 -25.09 12.63
CA GLY A 113 -8.87 -24.96 14.04
C GLY A 113 -9.15 -23.53 14.50
N LYS A 114 -9.27 -22.57 13.57
CA LYS A 114 -9.71 -21.20 13.87
C LYS A 114 -11.19 -21.06 13.55
N ASP A 115 -11.94 -20.54 14.50
CA ASP A 115 -13.33 -20.17 14.28
C ASP A 115 -13.43 -18.77 13.64
N ILE A 116 -14.42 -18.58 12.77
CA ILE A 116 -14.60 -17.33 12.02
C ILE A 116 -14.91 -16.16 12.96
N GLN A 117 -15.72 -16.37 14.01
CA GLN A 117 -16.04 -15.32 14.97
C GLN A 117 -14.79 -14.93 15.77
N ASN A 118 -13.97 -15.91 16.16
CA ASN A 118 -12.69 -15.65 16.84
C ASN A 118 -11.69 -14.91 15.94
N ILE A 119 -11.71 -15.13 14.62
CA ILE A 119 -10.89 -14.35 13.69
C ILE A 119 -11.42 -12.93 13.59
N ALA A 120 -12.75 -12.73 13.49
CA ALA A 120 -13.36 -11.40 13.40
C ALA A 120 -13.12 -10.56 14.66
N GLN A 121 -13.21 -11.18 15.83
CA GLN A 121 -12.91 -10.57 17.14
C GLN A 121 -11.42 -10.61 17.50
N GLY A 122 -10.56 -10.97 16.55
CA GLY A 122 -9.11 -11.00 16.74
C GLY A 122 -8.55 -9.63 17.13
N PRO A 123 -7.32 -9.58 17.69
CA PRO A 123 -6.71 -8.32 18.09
C PRO A 123 -6.58 -7.36 16.91
N VAL A 124 -6.48 -6.06 17.19
CA VAL A 124 -6.15 -5.07 16.17
C VAL A 124 -4.66 -5.19 15.82
N MET A 125 -4.36 -5.13 14.53
CA MET A 125 -3.00 -5.11 13.99
C MET A 125 -2.28 -3.82 14.43
N ASN A 126 -1.13 -3.97 15.09
CA ASN A 126 -0.36 -2.84 15.64
C ASN A 126 0.99 -2.59 14.92
N ASP A 127 1.44 -3.51 14.07
CA ASP A 127 2.70 -3.36 13.33
C ASP A 127 2.53 -2.32 12.21
N PRO A 128 3.26 -1.18 12.23
CA PRO A 128 3.10 -0.12 11.24
C PRO A 128 3.37 -0.56 9.79
N MET A 129 4.32 -1.48 9.58
CA MET A 129 4.67 -1.99 8.26
C MET A 129 3.56 -2.89 7.71
N LEU A 130 2.97 -3.74 8.56
CA LEU A 130 1.85 -4.60 8.16
C LEU A 130 0.57 -3.79 7.93
N ILE A 131 0.31 -2.75 8.74
CA ILE A 131 -0.81 -1.82 8.54
C ILE A 131 -0.66 -1.11 7.19
N ALA A 132 0.52 -0.55 6.92
CA ALA A 132 0.85 0.09 5.66
C ALA A 132 0.67 -0.85 4.46
N ALA A 133 1.19 -2.07 4.57
CA ALA A 133 1.08 -3.06 3.49
C ALA A 133 -0.39 -3.45 3.25
N ASN A 134 -1.16 -3.69 4.31
CA ASN A 134 -2.58 -4.02 4.18
C ASN A 134 -3.38 -2.86 3.57
N LYS A 135 -3.04 -1.60 3.87
CA LYS A 135 -3.65 -0.41 3.25
C LYS A 135 -3.41 -0.40 1.74
N ILE A 136 -2.16 -0.58 1.31
CA ILE A 136 -1.80 -0.66 -0.11
C ILE A 136 -2.52 -1.81 -0.82
N LEU A 137 -2.50 -3.02 -0.24
CA LEU A 137 -3.16 -4.19 -0.82
C LEU A 137 -4.68 -4.02 -0.95
N SER A 138 -5.30 -3.29 -0.01
CA SER A 138 -6.74 -3.02 -0.05
C SER A 138 -7.09 -2.08 -1.21
N ILE A 139 -6.30 -1.02 -1.41
CA ILE A 139 -6.53 -0.03 -2.46
C ILE A 139 -6.23 -0.59 -3.85
N ALA A 140 -5.15 -1.36 -3.97
CA ALA A 140 -4.72 -1.94 -5.24
C ALA A 140 -5.60 -3.11 -5.73
N GLY A 141 -6.56 -3.59 -4.92
CA GLY A 141 -7.33 -4.80 -5.20
C GLY A 141 -8.01 -4.78 -6.57
N ALA A 142 -8.67 -3.69 -6.93
CA ALA A 142 -9.35 -3.55 -8.21
C ALA A 142 -8.37 -3.55 -9.40
N SER A 143 -7.30 -2.77 -9.32
CA SER A 143 -6.30 -2.63 -10.39
C SER A 143 -5.52 -3.92 -10.61
N VAL A 144 -5.23 -4.66 -9.53
CA VAL A 144 -4.61 -5.99 -9.61
C VAL A 144 -5.58 -7.00 -10.19
N TYR A 145 -6.86 -7.00 -9.80
CA TYR A 145 -7.85 -7.91 -10.38
C TYR A 145 -7.99 -7.69 -11.90
N GLN A 146 -8.00 -6.44 -12.35
CA GLN A 146 -8.14 -6.08 -13.76
C GLN A 146 -6.90 -6.43 -14.60
N SER A 147 -5.69 -6.27 -14.06
CA SER A 147 -4.44 -6.42 -14.82
C SER A 147 -3.69 -7.73 -14.59
N LEU A 148 -3.84 -8.35 -13.41
CA LEU A 148 -3.08 -9.51 -12.93
C LEU A 148 -3.96 -10.43 -12.06
N PRO A 149 -5.02 -11.06 -12.61
CA PRO A 149 -6.02 -11.80 -11.82
C PRO A 149 -5.43 -12.97 -11.02
N GLU A 150 -4.39 -13.65 -11.50
CA GLU A 150 -3.68 -14.69 -10.75
C GLU A 150 -2.99 -14.15 -9.49
N LEU A 151 -2.48 -12.92 -9.55
CA LEU A 151 -1.86 -12.25 -8.41
C LEU A 151 -2.91 -11.81 -7.40
N TYR A 152 -4.12 -11.45 -7.83
CA TYR A 152 -5.21 -11.08 -6.93
C TYR A 152 -5.51 -12.20 -5.92
N ALA A 153 -5.58 -13.45 -6.38
CA ALA A 153 -5.76 -14.60 -5.48
C ALA A 153 -4.64 -14.70 -4.43
N MET A 154 -3.38 -14.43 -4.82
CA MET A 154 -2.24 -14.41 -3.90
C MET A 154 -2.36 -13.31 -2.85
N ILE A 155 -2.84 -12.13 -3.24
CA ILE A 155 -3.12 -11.02 -2.31
C ILE A 155 -4.18 -11.44 -1.30
N VAL A 156 -5.30 -12.01 -1.74
CA VAL A 156 -6.38 -12.47 -0.85
C VAL A 156 -5.84 -13.48 0.15
N PHE A 157 -5.10 -14.50 -0.30
CA PHE A 157 -4.51 -15.49 0.59
C PHE A 157 -3.51 -14.90 1.58
N GLN A 158 -2.73 -13.90 1.17
CA GLN A 158 -1.79 -13.21 2.04
C GLN A 158 -2.52 -12.39 3.11
N ARG A 159 -3.58 -11.66 2.74
CA ARG A 159 -4.38 -10.85 3.67
C ARG A 159 -5.07 -11.72 4.72
N VAL A 160 -5.67 -12.84 4.32
CA VAL A 160 -6.26 -13.80 5.27
C VAL A 160 -5.23 -14.28 6.30
N ARG A 161 -4.03 -14.67 5.84
CA ARG A 161 -2.97 -15.10 6.77
C ARG A 161 -2.49 -13.97 7.68
N MET A 162 -2.46 -12.74 7.19
CA MET A 162 -2.12 -11.57 8.00
C MET A 162 -3.15 -11.36 9.10
N SER A 163 -4.44 -11.37 8.78
CA SER A 163 -5.53 -11.26 9.76
C SER A 163 -5.45 -12.32 10.85
N VAL A 164 -5.23 -13.59 10.46
CA VAL A 164 -5.16 -14.70 11.42
C VAL A 164 -3.93 -14.61 12.33
N LYS A 165 -2.79 -14.13 11.83
CA LYS A 165 -1.51 -14.14 12.56
C LYS A 165 -1.25 -12.86 13.35
N TYR A 166 -1.65 -11.72 12.82
CA TYR A 166 -1.28 -10.41 13.32
C TYR A 166 -2.48 -9.54 13.72
N GLY A 167 -3.69 -10.08 13.61
CA GLY A 167 -4.89 -9.35 13.91
C GLY A 167 -5.48 -8.61 12.72
N ASN A 168 -6.69 -8.07 12.91
CA ASN A 168 -7.43 -7.36 11.87
C ASN A 168 -6.96 -5.92 11.76
N SER A 169 -7.07 -5.34 10.56
CA SER A 169 -6.93 -3.89 10.44
C SER A 169 -8.08 -3.20 11.16
N ALA A 170 -7.84 -2.03 11.76
CA ALA A 170 -8.87 -1.24 12.45
C ALA A 170 -10.13 -0.96 11.59
N ALA A 171 -10.01 -0.95 10.26
CA ALA A 171 -11.14 -0.81 9.33
C ALA A 171 -11.99 -2.09 9.14
N SER A 172 -11.66 -3.18 9.83
CA SER A 172 -12.31 -4.49 9.71
C SER A 172 -12.81 -5.02 11.06
N SER A 173 -12.79 -4.19 12.10
CA SER A 173 -13.27 -4.46 13.45
C SER A 173 -14.45 -3.57 13.79
#